data_AF-A0AAJ5K7K9-F1
#
_entry.id   AF-A0AAJ5K7K9-F1
#
_cell.length_a   1.000
_cell.length_b   1.000
_cell.length_c   1.000
_cell.angle_alpha   90.00
_cell.angle_beta   90.00
_cell.angle_gamma   90.00
#
_symmetry.space_group_name_H-M   'P 1'
#
loop_
_entity.id
_entity.type
_entity.pdbx_description
1 polymer ?
#
loop_
_entity_poly.entity_id
_entity_poly.type
_entity_poly.pdbx_seq_one_letter_code
_entity_poly.pdbx_strand_id
1 'polypeptide(L)'
;MSTACLNGLTATCRQQVVATNTVDFTKLQPQDVDRLVPANQLDIDWSAVIFIKNCRRHRAVADTIVWTEQGGFYRTRQSPRALINQLVETSLVQWLDMRVTVDYLQLSGPLPYVMGQVMLVSTERPADGNQTSWVGCWSISHMNPTTRQHQVSLLLTNGMTMIIRDTVPRLRKKVAEAHQILVFQQANQAYATHQYQPISNAYRPFNQEPLAFRRYRDWRLVSGVLRKAGYSLPDEVVKQLVAEIYRGDWHPRHLDDEWVSSQY
;
A
#
# COMPACT_ATOMS: atom_id res chain seq x y z
N MET A 1 -26.04 1.63 14.90
CA MET A 1 -24.84 0.91 14.41
C MET A 1 -25.29 -0.16 13.45
N SER A 2 -24.71 -0.22 12.24
CA SER A 2 -24.97 -1.35 11.35
C SER A 2 -24.31 -2.60 11.94
N THR A 3 -25.10 -3.62 12.26
CA THR A 3 -24.59 -4.92 12.73
C THR A 3 -23.75 -5.65 11.66
N ALA A 4 -23.79 -5.17 10.41
CA ALA A 4 -23.09 -5.75 9.27
C ALA A 4 -21.56 -5.77 9.44
N CYS A 5 -20.98 -4.76 10.09
CA CYS A 5 -19.53 -4.69 10.30
C CYS A 5 -18.99 -5.79 11.23
N LEU A 6 -19.87 -6.51 11.95
CA LEU A 6 -19.52 -7.65 12.81
C LEU A 6 -19.96 -9.00 12.23
N ASN A 7 -20.50 -9.03 11.01
CA ASN A 7 -20.85 -10.28 10.35
C ASN A 7 -19.63 -11.18 10.20
N GLY A 8 -19.83 -12.49 10.24
CA GLY A 8 -18.76 -13.48 10.07
C GLY A 8 -17.94 -13.78 11.33
N LEU A 9 -18.09 -13.02 12.42
CA LEU A 9 -17.62 -13.44 13.74
C LEU A 9 -18.52 -14.54 14.33
N THR A 10 -17.92 -15.43 15.11
CA THR A 10 -18.66 -16.37 15.97
C THR A 10 -19.60 -15.64 16.93
N ALA A 11 -20.70 -16.28 17.33
CA ALA A 11 -21.68 -15.68 18.24
C ALA A 11 -21.04 -15.18 19.54
N THR A 12 -20.14 -15.99 20.14
CA THR A 12 -19.44 -15.64 21.38
C THR A 12 -18.53 -14.43 21.19
N CYS A 13 -17.71 -14.41 20.14
CA CYS A 13 -16.81 -13.27 19.87
C CYS A 13 -17.63 -12.01 19.57
N ARG A 14 -18.70 -12.13 18.78
CA ARG A 14 -19.61 -11.03 18.46
C ARG A 14 -20.23 -10.41 19.71
N GLN A 15 -20.73 -11.22 20.63
CA GLN A 15 -21.29 -10.74 21.90
C GLN A 15 -20.26 -9.99 22.73
N GLN A 16 -19.03 -10.48 22.80
CA GLN A 16 -17.93 -9.80 23.50
C GLN A 16 -17.59 -8.44 22.87
N VAL A 17 -17.52 -8.38 21.53
CA VAL A 17 -17.26 -7.14 20.80
C VAL A 17 -18.40 -6.14 21.01
N VAL A 18 -19.66 -6.59 20.96
CA VAL A 18 -20.82 -5.72 21.21
C VAL A 18 -20.81 -5.17 22.64
N ALA A 19 -20.50 -6.00 23.64
CA ALA A 19 -20.47 -5.59 25.03
C ALA A 19 -19.37 -4.57 25.34
N THR A 20 -18.23 -4.66 24.65
CA THR A 20 -17.04 -3.81 24.89
C THR A 20 -16.87 -2.70 23.85
N ASN A 21 -17.67 -2.72 22.79
CA ASN A 21 -17.49 -1.92 21.57
C ASN A 21 -16.04 -1.95 21.03
N THR A 22 -15.35 -3.08 21.23
CA THR A 22 -13.91 -3.20 20.98
C THR A 22 -13.57 -4.50 20.26
N VAL A 23 -12.78 -4.39 19.19
CA VAL A 23 -12.16 -5.53 18.49
C VAL A 23 -10.67 -5.57 18.83
N ASP A 24 -10.27 -6.55 19.63
CA ASP A 24 -8.87 -6.75 20.01
C ASP A 24 -8.18 -7.76 19.09
N PHE A 25 -7.53 -7.27 18.04
CA PHE A 25 -6.76 -8.10 17.11
C PHE A 25 -5.47 -8.66 17.72
N THR A 26 -5.10 -8.30 18.95
CA THR A 26 -4.01 -8.98 19.65
C THR A 26 -4.46 -10.33 20.20
N LYS A 27 -5.77 -10.52 20.38
CA LYS A 27 -6.40 -11.75 20.89
C LYS A 27 -7.13 -12.54 19.81
N LEU A 28 -7.81 -11.87 18.88
CA LEU A 28 -8.64 -12.49 17.84
C LEU A 28 -7.89 -13.62 17.11
N GLN A 29 -8.44 -14.82 17.03
CA GLN A 29 -7.86 -15.96 16.32
C GLN A 29 -8.70 -16.31 15.09
N PRO A 30 -8.17 -17.08 14.12
CA PRO A 30 -8.95 -17.52 12.96
C PRO A 30 -10.23 -18.27 13.31
N GLN A 31 -10.23 -19.05 14.39
CA GLN A 31 -11.40 -19.79 14.87
C GLN A 31 -12.54 -18.89 15.38
N ASP A 32 -12.26 -17.60 15.64
CA ASP A 32 -13.29 -16.64 16.06
C ASP A 32 -14.09 -16.09 14.86
N VAL A 33 -13.73 -16.49 13.63
CA VAL A 33 -14.34 -16.08 12.36
C VAL A 33 -14.89 -17.30 11.62
N ASP A 34 -16.22 -17.41 11.57
CA ASP A 34 -16.94 -18.53 10.93
C ASP A 34 -16.83 -18.49 9.39
N ARG A 35 -16.85 -17.28 8.83
CA ARG A 35 -16.90 -17.08 7.37
C ARG A 35 -15.52 -17.32 6.75
N LEU A 36 -15.32 -18.49 6.14
CA LEU A 36 -14.16 -18.80 5.31
C LEU A 36 -14.48 -18.51 3.83
N VAL A 37 -13.72 -17.61 3.20
CA VAL A 37 -13.85 -17.30 1.77
C VAL A 37 -12.70 -17.96 0.99
N PRO A 38 -13.01 -18.88 0.06
CA PRO A 38 -12.01 -19.49 -0.83
C PRO A 38 -11.30 -18.45 -1.70
N ALA A 39 -10.03 -18.72 -2.05
CA ALA A 39 -9.19 -17.78 -2.79
C ALA A 39 -9.76 -17.39 -4.18
N ASN A 40 -10.48 -18.30 -4.84
CA ASN A 40 -11.11 -18.10 -6.14
C ASN A 40 -12.46 -17.35 -6.09
N GLN A 41 -12.93 -16.99 -4.89
CA GLN A 41 -14.19 -16.29 -4.65
C GLN A 41 -13.97 -14.99 -3.85
N LEU A 42 -12.72 -14.53 -3.75
CA LEU A 42 -12.39 -13.29 -3.07
C LEU A 42 -12.78 -12.11 -3.95
N ASP A 43 -13.88 -11.47 -3.59
CA ASP A 43 -14.24 -10.13 -4.04
C ASP A 43 -14.18 -9.20 -2.83
N ILE A 44 -13.20 -8.29 -2.82
CA ILE A 44 -12.88 -7.43 -1.69
C ILE A 44 -13.17 -5.99 -2.09
N ASP A 45 -14.10 -5.34 -1.40
CA ASP A 45 -14.20 -3.90 -1.45
C ASP A 45 -13.02 -3.27 -0.70
N TRP A 46 -11.95 -3.02 -1.45
CA TRP A 46 -10.70 -2.46 -0.95
C TRP A 46 -10.84 -1.07 -0.33
N SER A 47 -11.86 -0.30 -0.73
CA SER A 47 -12.13 1.03 -0.18
C SER A 47 -12.70 0.95 1.24
N ALA A 48 -13.38 -0.16 1.57
CA ALA A 48 -14.00 -0.41 2.85
C ALA A 48 -13.16 -1.29 3.80
N VAL A 49 -11.91 -1.62 3.44
CA VAL A 49 -11.03 -2.43 4.30
C VAL A 49 -10.62 -1.64 5.54
N ILE A 50 -10.92 -2.19 6.72
CA ILE A 50 -10.50 -1.66 8.02
C ILE A 50 -9.17 -2.30 8.43
N PHE A 51 -9.07 -3.63 8.37
CA PHE A 51 -7.87 -4.35 8.81
C PHE A 51 -7.67 -5.67 8.08
N ILE A 52 -6.41 -6.02 7.80
CA ILE A 52 -5.99 -7.31 7.27
C ILE A 52 -4.99 -7.89 8.27
N LYS A 53 -5.44 -8.85 9.07
CA LYS A 53 -4.61 -9.50 10.08
C LYS A 53 -3.92 -10.73 9.51
N ASN A 54 -2.60 -10.74 9.59
CA ASN A 54 -1.84 -11.98 9.47
C ASN A 54 -2.02 -12.85 10.73
N CYS A 55 -2.60 -14.05 10.58
CA CYS A 55 -2.69 -15.03 11.67
C CYS A 55 -1.70 -16.19 11.50
N ARG A 56 -0.84 -16.16 10.47
CA ARG A 56 0.12 -17.23 10.19
C ARG A 56 1.10 -17.39 11.36
N ARG A 57 1.15 -18.60 11.90
CA ARG A 57 2.22 -19.05 12.82
C ARG A 57 3.38 -19.65 12.01
N HIS A 58 4.57 -19.71 12.59
CA HIS A 58 5.77 -20.25 11.93
C HIS A 58 5.48 -21.61 11.28
N ARG A 59 5.83 -21.78 9.98
CA ARG A 59 5.58 -22.98 9.15
C ARG A 59 4.11 -23.41 8.97
N ALA A 60 3.13 -22.61 9.40
CA ALA A 60 1.72 -22.89 9.14
C ALA A 60 1.30 -22.45 7.72
N VAL A 61 0.19 -23.02 7.22
CA VAL A 61 -0.54 -22.51 6.07
C VAL A 61 -0.97 -21.07 6.38
N ALA A 62 -0.96 -20.19 5.37
CA ALA A 62 -1.41 -18.81 5.56
C ALA A 62 -2.88 -18.80 6.00
N ASP A 63 -3.18 -17.98 6.99
CA ASP A 63 -4.52 -17.76 7.50
C ASP A 63 -4.64 -16.27 7.81
N THR A 64 -5.48 -15.59 7.05
CA THR A 64 -5.62 -14.13 7.09
C THR A 64 -7.06 -13.80 7.43
N ILE A 65 -7.25 -12.95 8.44
CA ILE A 65 -8.55 -12.37 8.74
C ILE A 65 -8.61 -11.01 8.06
N VAL A 66 -9.67 -10.76 7.30
CA VAL A 66 -9.96 -9.46 6.73
C VAL A 66 -11.21 -8.91 7.41
N TRP A 67 -11.14 -7.64 7.79
CA TRP A 67 -12.25 -6.88 8.32
C TRP A 67 -12.57 -5.72 7.38
N THR A 68 -13.82 -5.68 6.93
CA THR A 68 -14.37 -4.64 6.07
C THR A 68 -15.57 -3.98 6.74
N GLU A 69 -15.80 -2.71 6.45
CA GLU A 69 -16.90 -1.95 7.04
C GLU A 69 -18.28 -2.52 6.66
N GLN A 70 -18.46 -2.89 5.39
CA GLN A 70 -19.74 -3.36 4.86
C GLN A 70 -19.91 -4.89 4.98
N GLY A 71 -18.84 -5.64 4.71
CA GLY A 71 -18.87 -7.11 4.65
C GLY A 71 -18.58 -7.82 5.98
N GLY A 72 -18.13 -7.07 6.99
CA GLY A 72 -17.70 -7.61 8.27
C GLY A 72 -16.39 -8.39 8.17
N PHE A 73 -16.31 -9.49 8.91
CA PHE A 73 -15.15 -10.36 9.04
C PHE A 73 -15.26 -11.56 8.11
N TYR A 74 -14.13 -11.94 7.52
CA TYR A 74 -13.96 -13.25 6.94
C TYR A 74 -12.50 -13.66 7.04
N ARG A 75 -12.25 -14.96 6.92
CA ARG A 75 -10.90 -15.52 6.83
C ARG A 75 -10.65 -16.13 5.47
N THR A 76 -9.38 -16.16 5.07
CA THR A 76 -8.93 -16.74 3.81
C THR A 76 -7.56 -17.39 3.96
N ARG A 77 -7.27 -18.37 3.11
CA ARG A 77 -5.97 -19.06 3.06
C ARG A 77 -4.89 -18.29 2.31
N GLN A 78 -5.22 -17.12 1.76
CA GLN A 78 -4.23 -16.24 1.15
C GLN A 78 -3.48 -15.44 2.21
N SER A 79 -2.20 -15.15 1.96
CA SER A 79 -1.42 -14.25 2.83
C SER A 79 -1.81 -12.79 2.60
N PRO A 80 -1.57 -11.88 3.56
CA PRO A 80 -1.84 -10.45 3.35
C PRO A 80 -1.11 -9.88 2.13
N ARG A 81 0.14 -10.33 1.88
CA ARG A 81 0.93 -9.92 0.71
C ARG A 81 0.26 -10.36 -0.60
N ALA A 82 -0.30 -11.57 -0.64
CA ALA A 82 -1.01 -12.09 -1.81
C ALA A 82 -2.30 -11.30 -2.06
N LEU A 83 -3.05 -10.99 -0.99
CA LEU A 83 -4.25 -10.14 -1.10
C LEU A 83 -3.91 -8.77 -1.69
N ILE A 84 -2.88 -8.09 -1.18
CA ILE A 84 -2.50 -6.78 -1.74
C ILE A 84 -1.94 -6.93 -3.17
N ASN A 85 -1.28 -8.04 -3.52
CA ASN A 85 -0.91 -8.28 -4.92
C ASN A 85 -2.12 -8.39 -5.85
N GLN A 86 -3.21 -9.03 -5.43
CA GLN A 86 -4.43 -9.06 -6.24
C GLN A 86 -4.99 -7.65 -6.47
N LEU A 87 -4.97 -6.79 -5.43
CA LEU A 87 -5.31 -5.38 -5.58
C LEU A 87 -4.40 -4.69 -6.60
N VAL A 88 -3.10 -4.91 -6.52
CA VAL A 88 -2.11 -4.32 -7.45
C VAL A 88 -2.33 -4.79 -8.89
N GLU A 89 -2.62 -6.07 -9.09
CA GLU A 89 -2.86 -6.69 -10.41
C GLU A 89 -4.14 -6.16 -11.09
N THR A 90 -5.08 -5.64 -10.30
CA THR A 90 -6.36 -5.09 -10.76
C THR A 90 -6.39 -3.55 -10.74
N SER A 91 -5.25 -2.93 -10.42
CA SER A 91 -5.10 -1.50 -10.18
C SER A 91 -4.24 -0.82 -11.26
N LEU A 92 -4.45 0.48 -11.47
CA LEU A 92 -3.56 1.31 -12.30
C LEU A 92 -2.23 1.64 -11.60
N VAL A 93 -2.20 1.56 -10.28
CA VAL A 93 -1.04 1.83 -9.43
C VAL A 93 -0.33 0.51 -9.12
N GLN A 94 0.90 0.38 -9.59
CA GLN A 94 1.73 -0.82 -9.39
C GLN A 94 2.67 -0.67 -8.19
N TRP A 95 3.27 -1.78 -7.73
CA TRP A 95 4.31 -1.73 -6.69
C TRP A 95 5.52 -0.87 -7.07
N LEU A 96 5.85 -0.82 -8.36
CA LEU A 96 6.88 0.08 -8.87
C LEU A 96 6.50 1.53 -8.58
N ASP A 97 5.28 1.95 -8.90
CA ASP A 97 4.83 3.33 -8.69
C ASP A 97 4.85 3.71 -7.20
N MET A 98 4.46 2.79 -6.31
CA MET A 98 4.55 3.00 -4.86
C MET A 98 5.99 3.12 -4.38
N ARG A 99 6.88 2.25 -4.86
CA ARG A 99 8.31 2.29 -4.52
C ARG A 99 8.94 3.61 -4.98
N VAL A 100 8.72 3.98 -6.23
CA VAL A 100 9.27 5.20 -6.84
C VAL A 100 8.78 6.43 -6.09
N THR A 101 7.48 6.51 -5.75
CA THR A 101 6.94 7.64 -5.00
C THR A 101 7.55 7.74 -3.59
N VAL A 102 7.67 6.61 -2.88
CA VAL A 102 8.31 6.57 -1.56
C VAL A 102 9.78 7.02 -1.63
N ASP A 103 10.52 6.51 -2.61
CA ASP A 103 11.94 6.87 -2.80
C ASP A 103 12.09 8.35 -3.17
N TYR A 104 11.26 8.86 -4.08
CA TYR A 104 11.30 10.25 -4.55
C TYR A 104 10.98 11.24 -3.42
N LEU A 105 9.97 10.92 -2.60
CA LEU A 105 9.59 11.71 -1.43
C LEU A 105 10.45 11.42 -0.19
N GLN A 106 11.46 10.56 -0.31
CA GLN A 106 12.38 10.16 0.77
C GLN A 106 11.66 9.62 2.02
N LEU A 107 10.56 8.90 1.83
CA LEU A 107 9.75 8.36 2.92
C LEU A 107 10.36 7.07 3.47
N SER A 108 10.05 6.75 4.72
CA SER A 108 10.61 5.56 5.35
C SER A 108 9.93 4.26 4.89
N GLY A 109 10.62 3.12 5.00
CA GLY A 109 9.99 1.80 4.87
C GLY A 109 9.18 1.39 6.13
N PRO A 110 8.25 0.42 6.06
CA PRO A 110 7.83 -0.39 4.90
C PRO A 110 6.98 0.41 3.91
N LEU A 111 6.84 -0.10 2.67
CA LEU A 111 6.01 0.53 1.64
C LEU A 111 4.52 0.49 2.04
N PRO A 112 3.82 1.64 2.04
CA PRO A 112 2.37 1.65 2.05
C PRO A 112 1.82 1.30 0.65
N TYR A 113 0.52 1.05 0.57
CA TYR A 113 -0.21 1.00 -0.70
C TYR A 113 -1.27 2.09 -0.70
N VAL A 114 -1.16 3.02 -1.65
CA VAL A 114 -2.02 4.21 -1.72
C VAL A 114 -2.54 4.38 -3.15
N MET A 115 -3.85 4.35 -3.29
CA MET A 115 -4.57 4.59 -4.54
C MET A 115 -5.96 5.17 -4.23
N GLY A 116 -6.10 6.49 -4.31
CA GLY A 116 -7.37 7.17 -4.06
C GLY A 116 -7.92 6.86 -2.66
N GLN A 117 -9.11 6.24 -2.61
CA GLN A 117 -9.76 5.82 -1.36
C GLN A 117 -9.20 4.52 -0.76
N VAL A 118 -8.19 3.91 -1.39
CA VAL A 118 -7.47 2.78 -0.78
C VAL A 118 -6.16 3.31 -0.20
N MET A 119 -6.03 3.25 1.12
CA MET A 119 -4.81 3.64 1.83
C MET A 119 -4.51 2.60 2.90
N LEU A 120 -3.56 1.71 2.61
CA LEU A 120 -3.18 0.60 3.48
C LEU A 120 -1.74 0.81 3.96
N VAL A 121 -1.55 0.78 5.27
CA VAL A 121 -0.23 0.80 5.90
C VAL A 121 0.01 -0.50 6.66
N SER A 122 1.19 -1.10 6.49
CA SER A 122 1.58 -2.27 7.26
C SER A 122 1.65 -1.92 8.75
N THR A 123 1.26 -2.82 9.64
CA THR A 123 1.55 -2.72 11.08
C THR A 123 2.95 -3.25 11.39
N GLU A 124 3.34 -3.33 12.66
CA GLU A 124 4.72 -3.68 13.04
C GLU A 124 5.19 -5.02 12.47
N ARG A 125 6.52 -5.14 12.26
CA ARG A 125 7.18 -6.24 11.54
C ARG A 125 6.90 -7.60 12.19
N PRO A 126 6.70 -8.68 11.40
CA PRO A 126 6.63 -10.02 11.96
C PRO A 126 7.96 -10.37 12.63
N ALA A 127 7.88 -11.04 13.79
CA ALA A 127 9.04 -11.67 14.41
C ALA A 127 9.63 -12.78 13.51
N ASP A 128 8.82 -13.40 12.63
CA ASP A 128 9.26 -14.37 11.63
C ASP A 128 8.27 -14.46 10.46
N GLY A 129 8.76 -14.61 9.22
CA GLY A 129 7.93 -15.09 8.09
C GLY A 129 7.50 -14.08 7.02
N ASN A 130 8.11 -12.89 6.95
CA ASN A 130 7.97 -11.94 5.82
C ASN A 130 6.52 -11.45 5.52
N GLN A 131 5.59 -11.60 6.48
CA GLN A 131 4.18 -11.27 6.31
C GLN A 131 3.69 -10.34 7.44
N THR A 132 3.31 -9.12 7.09
CA THR A 132 2.78 -8.09 7.99
C THR A 132 1.25 -8.03 7.93
N SER A 133 0.61 -7.62 9.02
CA SER A 133 -0.78 -7.15 8.97
C SER A 133 -0.84 -5.74 8.38
N TRP A 134 -2.03 -5.31 7.95
CA TRP A 134 -2.26 -4.01 7.32
C TRP A 134 -3.50 -3.34 7.88
N VAL A 135 -3.46 -2.03 8.03
CA VAL A 135 -4.59 -1.22 8.48
C VAL A 135 -5.01 -0.25 7.39
N GLY A 136 -6.32 -0.12 7.19
CA GLY A 136 -6.94 0.87 6.33
C GLY A 136 -6.99 2.23 7.03
N CYS A 137 -6.22 3.18 6.54
CA CYS A 137 -6.05 4.48 7.19
C CYS A 137 -7.36 5.29 7.26
N TRP A 138 -8.20 5.19 6.22
CA TRP A 138 -9.46 5.94 6.14
C TRP A 138 -10.47 5.57 7.23
N SER A 139 -10.35 4.36 7.80
CA SER A 139 -11.20 3.92 8.90
C SER A 139 -10.80 4.52 10.25
N ILE A 140 -9.62 5.15 10.37
CA ILE A 140 -9.05 5.63 11.64
C ILE A 140 -9.48 7.06 11.88
N SER A 141 -10.18 7.31 12.99
CA SER A 141 -10.49 8.66 13.48
C SER A 141 -9.46 9.15 14.49
N HIS A 142 -9.09 8.33 15.48
CA HIS A 142 -8.10 8.71 16.50
C HIS A 142 -7.18 7.54 16.86
N MET A 143 -5.94 7.86 17.26
CA MET A 143 -4.96 6.88 17.73
C MET A 143 -4.53 7.20 19.16
N ASN A 144 -4.72 6.23 20.05
CA ASN A 144 -4.40 6.35 21.48
C ASN A 144 -3.44 5.25 21.91
N PRO A 145 -2.48 5.53 22.81
CA PRO A 145 -1.68 4.48 23.42
C PRO A 145 -2.59 3.59 24.28
N THR A 146 -2.17 2.35 24.48
CA THR A 146 -2.79 1.48 25.50
C THR A 146 -1.90 1.37 26.73
N THR A 147 -2.39 0.72 27.79
CA THR A 147 -1.58 0.41 28.98
C THR A 147 -0.48 -0.61 28.69
N ARG A 148 -0.56 -1.36 27.58
CA ARG A 148 0.45 -2.34 27.17
C ARG A 148 1.42 -1.72 26.17
N GLN A 149 2.71 -2.01 26.35
CA GLN A 149 3.73 -1.64 25.37
C GLN A 149 3.45 -2.32 24.02
N HIS A 150 3.79 -1.64 22.92
CA HIS A 150 3.58 -2.12 21.54
C HIS A 150 2.12 -2.46 21.21
N GLN A 151 1.18 -1.75 21.84
CA GLN A 151 -0.23 -1.79 21.49
C GLN A 151 -0.79 -0.39 21.32
N VAL A 152 -1.60 -0.23 20.27
CA VAL A 152 -2.33 1.01 19.98
C VAL A 152 -3.82 0.70 19.93
N SER A 153 -4.60 1.62 20.50
CA SER A 153 -6.05 1.67 20.41
C SER A 153 -6.44 2.68 19.34
N LEU A 154 -7.22 2.24 18.36
CA LEU A 154 -7.68 3.03 17.23
C LEU A 154 -9.18 3.22 17.35
N LEU A 155 -9.63 4.46 17.51
CA LEU A 155 -11.04 4.79 17.37
C LEU A 155 -11.36 4.86 15.88
N LEU A 156 -12.33 4.07 15.45
CA LEU A 156 -12.76 3.99 14.06
C LEU A 156 -13.88 4.99 13.75
N THR A 157 -14.03 5.32 12.46
CA THR A 157 -15.08 6.21 11.95
C THR A 157 -16.50 5.73 12.28
N ASN A 158 -16.69 4.42 12.43
CA ASN A 158 -17.96 3.82 12.83
C ASN A 158 -18.20 3.83 14.36
N GLY A 159 -17.31 4.46 15.14
CA GLY A 159 -17.40 4.59 16.59
C GLY A 159 -16.89 3.37 17.39
N MET A 160 -16.42 2.31 16.72
CA MET A 160 -15.81 1.16 17.38
C MET A 160 -14.34 1.42 17.75
N THR A 161 -13.84 0.67 18.74
CA THR A 161 -12.41 0.66 19.05
C THR A 161 -11.74 -0.58 18.48
N MET A 162 -10.57 -0.42 17.87
CA MET A 162 -9.72 -1.50 17.37
C MET A 162 -8.37 -1.49 18.10
N ILE A 163 -7.96 -2.62 18.66
CA ILE A 163 -6.64 -2.77 19.30
C ILE A 163 -5.74 -3.63 18.42
N ILE A 164 -4.56 -3.12 18.06
CA ILE A 164 -3.57 -3.82 17.23
C ILE A 164 -2.18 -3.75 17.87
N ARG A 165 -1.27 -4.61 17.40
CA ARG A 165 0.15 -4.56 17.76
C ARG A 165 0.86 -3.52 16.92
N ASP A 166 1.18 -2.40 17.54
CA ASP A 166 1.93 -1.28 16.96
C ASP A 166 2.27 -0.26 18.05
N THR A 167 3.01 0.79 17.69
CA THR A 167 3.20 1.96 18.54
C THR A 167 2.58 3.21 17.89
N VAL A 168 1.99 4.08 18.71
CA VAL A 168 1.37 5.33 18.23
C VAL A 168 2.35 6.17 17.39
N PRO A 169 3.61 6.43 17.82
CA PRO A 169 4.52 7.26 17.03
C PRO A 169 4.81 6.67 15.64
N ARG A 170 5.05 5.36 15.57
CA ARG A 170 5.39 4.70 14.32
C ARG A 170 4.20 4.58 13.39
N LEU A 171 3.02 4.20 13.89
CA LEU A 171 1.81 4.13 13.06
C LEU A 171 1.37 5.52 12.59
N ARG A 172 1.39 6.53 13.45
CA ARG A 172 1.06 7.92 13.09
C ARG A 172 1.99 8.45 12.00
N LYS A 173 3.30 8.20 12.12
CA LYS A 173 4.26 8.53 11.07
C LYS A 173 3.90 7.85 9.74
N LYS A 174 3.58 6.55 9.76
CA LYS A 174 3.23 5.79 8.56
C LYS A 174 1.95 6.27 7.88
N VAL A 175 0.93 6.62 8.66
CA VAL A 175 -0.30 7.21 8.13
C VAL A 175 -0.03 8.58 7.53
N ALA A 176 0.78 9.42 8.19
CA ALA A 176 1.18 10.72 7.66
C ALA A 176 1.97 10.60 6.33
N GLU A 177 2.92 9.67 6.24
CA GLU A 177 3.65 9.38 5.00
C GLU A 177 2.71 8.88 3.89
N ALA A 178 1.72 8.05 4.21
CA ALA A 178 0.72 7.60 3.24
C ALA A 178 -0.17 8.75 2.72
N HIS A 179 -0.52 9.72 3.59
CA HIS A 179 -1.20 10.94 3.16
C HIS A 179 -0.32 11.82 2.27
N GLN A 180 0.98 11.91 2.52
CA GLN A 180 1.90 12.64 1.63
C GLN A 180 1.92 12.03 0.23
N ILE A 181 1.92 10.69 0.13
CA ILE A 181 1.81 9.99 -1.17
C ILE A 181 0.49 10.35 -1.87
N LEU A 182 -0.63 10.33 -1.14
CA LEU A 182 -1.93 10.68 -1.72
C LEU A 182 -1.97 12.11 -2.25
N VAL A 183 -1.50 13.09 -1.46
CA VAL A 183 -1.45 14.50 -1.85
C VAL A 183 -0.58 14.66 -3.09
N PHE A 184 0.57 14.00 -3.14
CA PHE A 184 1.46 14.02 -4.28
C PHE A 184 0.81 13.42 -5.55
N GLN A 185 0.12 12.28 -5.43
CA GLN A 185 -0.65 11.67 -6.53
C GLN A 185 -1.74 12.61 -7.04
N GLN A 186 -2.48 13.26 -6.14
CA GLN A 186 -3.53 14.21 -6.50
C GLN A 186 -2.98 15.45 -7.20
N ALA A 187 -1.86 15.99 -6.73
CA ALA A 187 -1.19 17.13 -7.38
C ALA A 187 -0.74 16.78 -8.81
N ASN A 188 -0.15 15.60 -9.00
CA ASN A 188 0.25 15.12 -10.33
C ASN A 188 -0.96 14.91 -11.25
N GLN A 189 -2.04 14.32 -10.76
CA GLN A 189 -3.27 14.12 -11.52
C GLN A 189 -3.95 15.45 -11.89
N ALA A 190 -3.99 16.41 -10.97
CA ALA A 190 -4.52 17.74 -11.22
C ALA A 190 -3.72 18.43 -12.34
N TYR A 191 -2.39 18.40 -12.25
CA TYR A 191 -1.53 18.98 -13.28
C TYR A 191 -1.75 18.33 -14.66
N ALA A 192 -1.81 16.99 -14.73
CA ALA A 192 -2.10 16.29 -15.97
C ALA A 192 -3.47 16.70 -16.54
N THR A 193 -4.50 16.74 -15.70
CA THR A 193 -5.85 17.17 -16.10
C THR A 193 -5.85 18.59 -16.65
N HIS A 194 -5.11 19.52 -16.03
CA HIS A 194 -4.99 20.90 -16.49
C HIS A 194 -4.28 21.03 -17.84
N GLN A 195 -3.35 20.14 -18.19
CA GLN A 195 -2.68 20.15 -19.50
C GLN A 195 -3.62 19.74 -20.64
N TYR A 196 -4.65 18.94 -20.36
CA TYR A 196 -5.65 18.51 -21.36
C TYR A 196 -6.89 19.42 -21.43
N GLN A 197 -6.95 20.48 -20.64
CA GLN A 197 -8.05 21.45 -20.70
C GLN A 197 -7.90 22.36 -21.94
N PRO A 198 -9.01 22.72 -22.61
CA PRO A 198 -9.00 23.69 -23.71
C PRO A 198 -8.26 24.97 -23.33
N ILE A 199 -7.63 25.60 -24.32
CA ILE A 199 -6.89 26.84 -24.16
C ILE A 199 -7.82 27.89 -23.53
N SER A 200 -7.49 28.32 -22.31
CA SER A 200 -8.10 29.49 -21.69
C SER A 200 -7.07 30.62 -21.68
N ASN A 201 -7.54 31.87 -21.74
CA ASN A 201 -6.69 33.07 -21.74
C ASN A 201 -5.92 33.31 -20.42
N ALA A 202 -5.95 32.36 -19.48
CA ALA A 202 -5.22 32.44 -18.23
C ALA A 202 -3.79 31.92 -18.41
N TYR A 203 -2.79 32.71 -17.99
CA TYR A 203 -1.41 32.24 -17.89
C TYR A 203 -1.33 31.02 -16.98
N ARG A 204 -0.78 29.91 -17.48
CA ARG A 204 -0.62 28.66 -16.73
C ARG A 204 0.87 28.38 -16.53
N PRO A 205 1.40 28.49 -15.30
CA PRO A 205 2.80 28.19 -15.06
C PRO A 205 3.07 26.69 -15.28
N PHE A 206 4.17 26.37 -15.96
CA PHE A 206 4.65 25.01 -16.06
C PHE A 206 5.15 24.54 -14.69
N ASN A 207 4.52 23.50 -14.13
CA ASN A 207 5.03 22.86 -12.93
C ASN A 207 6.09 21.83 -13.34
N GLN A 208 7.33 22.02 -12.87
CA GLN A 208 8.44 21.12 -13.16
C GLN A 208 8.39 19.83 -12.34
N GLU A 209 7.73 19.83 -11.18
CA GLU A 209 7.72 18.68 -10.27
C GLU A 209 7.05 17.43 -10.87
N PRO A 210 5.84 17.50 -11.49
CA PRO A 210 5.24 16.34 -12.16
C PRO A 210 6.11 15.78 -13.29
N LEU A 211 6.81 16.66 -14.03
CA LEU A 211 7.73 16.26 -15.09
C LEU A 211 8.97 15.57 -14.51
N ALA A 212 9.57 16.13 -13.45
CA ALA A 212 10.71 15.55 -12.77
C ALA A 212 10.39 14.17 -12.19
N PHE A 213 9.22 14.03 -11.58
CA PHE A 213 8.73 12.74 -11.08
C PHE A 213 8.53 11.71 -12.20
N ARG A 214 7.90 12.10 -13.32
CA ARG A 214 7.72 11.21 -14.47
C ARG A 214 9.06 10.71 -15.02
N ARG A 215 10.04 11.60 -15.18
CA ARG A 215 11.40 11.23 -15.58
C ARG A 215 12.06 10.29 -14.57
N TYR A 216 11.93 10.57 -13.28
CA TYR A 216 12.45 9.74 -12.20
C TYR A 216 11.83 8.34 -12.22
N ARG A 217 10.51 8.23 -12.39
CA ARG A 217 9.79 6.95 -12.52
C ARG A 217 10.30 6.14 -13.70
N ASP A 218 10.40 6.74 -14.87
CA ASP A 218 10.76 6.02 -16.09
C ASP A 218 12.24 5.61 -16.06
N TRP A 219 13.12 6.44 -15.47
CA TRP A 219 14.49 6.04 -15.12
C TRP A 219 14.54 4.81 -14.19
N ARG A 220 13.71 4.76 -13.15
CA ARG A 220 13.64 3.61 -12.24
C ARG A 220 13.09 2.36 -12.94
N LEU A 221 12.13 2.52 -13.84
CA LEU A 221 11.60 1.43 -14.67
C LEU A 221 12.69 0.85 -15.57
N VAL A 222 13.35 1.68 -16.38
CA VAL A 222 14.41 1.24 -17.30
C VAL A 222 15.57 0.62 -16.53
N SER A 223 16.00 1.24 -15.42
CA SER A 223 17.02 0.65 -14.54
C SER A 223 16.61 -0.73 -14.02
N GLY A 224 15.35 -0.90 -13.64
CA GLY A 224 14.80 -2.17 -13.18
C GLY A 224 14.76 -3.25 -14.26
N VAL A 225 14.40 -2.87 -15.50
CA VAL A 225 14.41 -3.77 -16.66
C VAL A 225 15.82 -4.22 -16.99
N LEU A 226 16.79 -3.29 -17.09
CA LEU A 226 18.19 -3.60 -17.37
C LEU A 226 18.78 -4.55 -16.32
N ARG A 227 18.56 -4.26 -15.03
CA ARG A 227 19.00 -5.15 -13.93
C ARG A 227 18.36 -6.53 -14.01
N LYS A 228 17.08 -6.63 -14.34
CA LYS A 228 16.40 -7.93 -14.54
C LYS A 228 16.95 -8.70 -15.74
N ALA A 229 17.43 -8.01 -16.77
CA ALA A 229 18.08 -8.59 -17.93
C ALA A 229 19.58 -8.92 -17.70
N GLY A 230 20.13 -8.63 -16.51
CA GLY A 230 21.52 -8.93 -16.17
C GLY A 230 22.50 -7.77 -16.42
N TYR A 231 22.04 -6.61 -16.89
CA TYR A 231 22.88 -5.45 -17.13
C TYR A 231 23.02 -4.57 -15.87
N SER A 232 24.24 -4.12 -15.61
CA SER A 232 24.55 -3.18 -14.52
C SER A 232 25.23 -1.94 -15.10
N LEU A 233 24.43 -0.96 -15.51
CA LEU A 233 24.90 0.32 -16.04
C LEU A 233 24.92 1.40 -14.95
N PRO A 234 25.83 2.39 -15.04
CA PRO A 234 25.78 3.58 -14.19
C PRO A 234 24.48 4.36 -14.34
N ASP A 235 24.00 4.98 -13.28
CA ASP A 235 22.72 5.70 -13.27
C ASP A 235 22.64 6.81 -14.33
N GLU A 236 23.74 7.55 -14.56
CA GLU A 236 23.80 8.61 -15.57
C GLU A 236 23.60 8.09 -17.00
N VAL A 237 24.13 6.91 -17.29
CA VAL A 237 23.93 6.23 -18.58
C VAL A 237 22.46 5.92 -18.78
N VAL A 238 21.81 5.35 -17.77
CA VAL A 238 20.39 5.01 -17.86
C VAL A 238 19.52 6.26 -17.99
N LYS A 239 19.86 7.36 -17.30
CA LYS A 239 19.17 8.65 -17.48
C LYS A 239 19.33 9.19 -18.89
N GLN A 240 20.50 9.07 -19.49
CA GLN A 240 20.74 9.46 -20.89
C GLN A 240 19.87 8.64 -21.85
N LEU A 241 19.81 7.31 -21.68
CA LEU A 241 18.94 6.44 -22.49
C LEU A 241 17.48 6.88 -22.43
N VAL A 242 16.98 7.19 -21.23
CA VAL A 242 15.60 7.70 -21.05
C VAL A 242 15.39 9.03 -21.76
N ALA A 243 16.38 9.94 -21.70
CA ALA A 243 16.30 11.23 -22.37
C ALA A 243 16.29 11.10 -23.91
N GLU A 244 17.05 10.16 -24.46
CA GLU A 244 17.06 9.82 -25.89
C GLU A 244 15.71 9.30 -26.34
N ILE A 245 15.14 8.33 -25.61
CA ILE A 245 13.80 7.78 -25.89
C ILE A 245 12.73 8.89 -25.90
N TYR A 246 12.77 9.83 -24.95
CA TYR A 246 11.81 10.95 -24.93
C TYR A 246 11.96 11.92 -26.09
N ARG A 247 13.14 12.02 -26.71
CA ARG A 247 13.35 12.83 -27.93
C ARG A 247 12.86 12.12 -29.19
N GLY A 248 12.40 10.87 -29.07
CA GLY A 248 12.04 10.02 -30.20
C GLY A 248 13.26 9.43 -30.90
N ASP A 249 14.42 9.40 -30.23
CA ASP A 249 15.58 8.70 -30.73
C ASP A 249 15.43 7.20 -30.46
N TRP A 250 15.22 6.44 -31.54
CA TRP A 250 15.04 5.00 -31.52
C TRP A 250 16.25 4.23 -32.07
N HIS A 251 17.39 4.90 -32.25
CA HIS A 251 18.60 4.20 -32.71
C HIS A 251 18.94 3.08 -31.71
N PRO A 252 19.05 1.82 -32.18
CA PRO A 252 19.40 0.71 -31.32
C PRO A 252 20.79 0.93 -30.74
N ARG A 253 20.92 0.76 -29.42
CA ARG A 253 22.23 0.68 -28.78
C ARG A 253 22.60 -0.76 -28.52
N HIS A 254 23.76 -1.17 -29.02
CA HIS A 254 24.35 -2.46 -28.70
C HIS A 254 25.06 -2.35 -27.35
N LEU A 255 24.38 -2.78 -26.28
CA LEU A 255 24.86 -2.67 -24.90
C LEU A 255 26.21 -3.37 -24.67
N ASP A 256 26.52 -4.38 -25.48
CA ASP A 256 27.75 -5.17 -25.41
C ASP A 256 28.94 -4.53 -26.16
N ASP A 257 28.68 -3.66 -27.14
CA ASP A 257 29.71 -3.08 -28.02
C ASP A 257 30.09 -1.63 -27.63
N GLU A 258 29.14 -0.85 -27.10
CA GLU A 258 29.33 0.59 -26.89
C GLU A 258 29.82 0.97 -25.48
N TRP A 259 29.73 0.07 -24.49
CA TRP A 259 30.05 0.38 -23.08
C TRP A 259 31.22 -0.42 -22.51
N VAL A 260 31.71 -1.44 -23.21
CA VAL A 260 32.91 -2.21 -22.83
C VAL A 260 34.20 -1.41 -23.07
N SER A 261 34.14 -0.32 -23.83
CA SER A 261 35.30 0.50 -24.22
C SER A 261 35.67 1.63 -23.25
N SER A 262 34.95 1.81 -22.13
CA SER A 262 35.23 2.90 -21.16
C SER A 262 35.71 2.44 -19.78
N GLN A 263 36.23 1.20 -19.67
CA GLN A 263 36.90 0.69 -18.47
C GLN A 263 38.40 0.38 -18.65
N TYR A 264 39.09 1.09 -19.55
CA TYR A 264 40.56 1.14 -19.59
C TYR A 264 41.05 2.58 -19.63
#